data_AF-A0A2V5RC97-F1
#
_entry.id   AF-A0A2V5RC97-F1
#
_cell.length_a   1.000
_cell.length_b   1.000
_cell.length_c   1.000
_cell.angle_alpha   90.00
_cell.angle_beta   90.00
_cell.angle_gamma   90.00
#
_symmetry.space_group_name_H-M   'P 1'
#
loop_
_entity.id
_entity.type
_entity.pdbx_description
1 polymer ?
#
loop_
_entity_poly.entity_id
_entity_poly.type
_entity_poly.pdbx_seq_one_letter_code
_entity_poly.pdbx_strand_id
1 'polypeptide(L)'
;MLKIILTFFVLPLVLLFGPAATGWSNSEQPAAESHASGMLQKMIVQNGIVTMSLDVDQLSADGSLAAKIEQLHFNVAGNSFFSVLVFNDLLRGPEQGSMTLIPQQPTVLSSLPGPSWNRLLLEKLPSGEGFDLAVRDAKTGFTFFNVQGHQYDYDATGQLLTVTGGKLLLSKEFARALGRPSDADSMMGRISFGAVMQPIEITQLANGETKTMVMPPLRGSAGPDAPVPGPDVIVGVIEDVEQFGSTQTQVGLAIGTDSCNNGNQPIDWFALNNTDHPYVPQNLYRMSGGALNNERFEQVGQS
;
A
#
# COMPACT_ATOMS: atom_id res chain seq x y z
N MET A 1 40.78 -33.25 -23.80
CA MET A 1 40.23 -34.41 -23.07
C MET A 1 39.97 -33.96 -21.64
N LEU A 2 38.85 -34.15 -20.94
CA LEU A 2 37.51 -34.71 -21.15
C LEU A 2 36.77 -34.38 -19.81
N LYS A 3 35.86 -33.39 -19.78
CA LYS A 3 34.39 -33.51 -19.62
C LYS A 3 33.85 -34.36 -18.44
N ILE A 4 33.06 -33.70 -17.57
CA ILE A 4 31.90 -34.07 -16.70
C ILE A 4 31.77 -32.84 -15.76
N ILE A 5 30.76 -31.95 -15.71
CA ILE A 5 29.28 -31.94 -15.86
C ILE A 5 28.50 -32.57 -14.69
N LEU A 6 28.03 -31.72 -13.77
CA LEU A 6 26.65 -31.61 -13.22
C LEU A 6 26.61 -30.27 -12.43
N THR A 7 25.79 -29.23 -12.68
CA THR A 7 24.30 -29.07 -12.59
C THR A 7 23.72 -29.61 -11.28
N PHE A 8 22.86 -28.94 -10.51
CA PHE A 8 22.11 -27.67 -10.64
C PHE A 8 22.33 -26.80 -9.36
N PHE A 9 21.70 -25.64 -9.08
CA PHE A 9 20.60 -24.87 -9.71
C PHE A 9 20.82 -23.35 -9.40
N VAL A 10 20.24 -22.44 -10.20
CA VAL A 10 20.05 -21.01 -9.86
C VAL A 10 18.61 -20.63 -10.25
N LEU A 11 17.84 -20.03 -9.34
CA LEU A 11 16.48 -19.55 -9.64
C LEU A 11 16.45 -18.01 -9.60
N PRO A 12 16.41 -17.33 -10.73
CA PRO A 12 15.95 -15.96 -10.81
C PRO A 12 14.42 -15.95 -10.97
N LEU A 13 13.71 -15.22 -10.11
CA LEU A 13 12.32 -14.84 -10.39
C LEU A 13 12.28 -13.31 -10.52
N VAL A 14 11.97 -12.86 -11.73
CA VAL A 14 12.10 -11.48 -12.20
C VAL A 14 10.79 -11.11 -12.90
N LEU A 15 10.21 -9.97 -12.49
CA LEU A 15 9.19 -9.19 -13.19
C LEU A 15 7.87 -9.89 -13.58
N LEU A 16 6.79 -9.53 -12.87
CA LEU A 16 5.40 -9.66 -13.34
C LEU A 16 4.61 -8.36 -13.12
N PHE A 17 5.15 -7.25 -13.63
CA PHE A 17 4.37 -6.03 -13.92
C PHE A 17 4.91 -5.38 -15.19
N GLY A 18 4.07 -5.35 -16.22
CA GLY A 18 4.26 -4.63 -17.47
C GLY A 18 2.90 -4.49 -18.15
N PRO A 19 2.60 -3.36 -18.82
CA PRO A 19 1.28 -3.12 -19.38
C PRO A 19 0.98 -4.07 -20.54
N ALA A 20 -0.31 -4.30 -20.79
CA ALA A 20 -0.77 -5.21 -21.84
C ALA A 20 -0.47 -4.64 -23.25
N ALA A 21 0.64 -5.08 -23.84
CA ALA A 21 1.02 -4.72 -25.19
C ALA A 21 0.06 -5.30 -26.24
N THR A 22 -0.89 -4.49 -26.72
CA THR A 22 -1.74 -4.84 -27.85
C THR A 22 -0.98 -4.64 -29.17
N GLY A 23 -0.32 -5.71 -29.64
CA GLY A 23 0.40 -5.69 -30.91
C GLY A 23 0.44 -7.06 -31.59
N TRP A 24 -0.27 -7.23 -32.71
CA TRP A 24 -0.16 -8.44 -33.52
C TRP A 24 1.24 -8.55 -34.14
N SER A 25 1.98 -9.60 -33.77
CA SER A 25 3.17 -10.08 -34.48
C SER A 25 3.38 -11.56 -34.17
N ASN A 26 3.60 -12.37 -35.21
CA ASN A 26 3.80 -13.81 -35.04
C ASN A 26 5.09 -14.08 -34.23
N SER A 27 4.96 -14.69 -33.07
CA SER A 27 6.06 -15.33 -32.34
C SER A 27 5.60 -16.69 -31.81
N GLU A 28 6.55 -17.59 -31.59
CA GLU A 28 6.28 -19.00 -31.30
C GLU A 28 5.51 -19.17 -29.98
N GLN A 29 4.53 -20.08 -30.00
CA GLN A 29 3.63 -20.37 -28.89
C GLN A 29 4.43 -20.75 -27.63
N PRO A 30 4.39 -19.93 -26.55
CA PRO A 30 5.00 -20.32 -25.29
C PRO A 30 4.35 -21.61 -24.77
N ALA A 31 5.14 -22.47 -24.14
CA ALA A 31 4.61 -23.63 -23.44
C ALA A 31 3.59 -23.16 -22.41
N ALA A 32 2.42 -23.82 -22.34
CA ALA A 32 1.25 -23.34 -21.61
C ALA A 32 1.58 -22.96 -20.16
N GLU A 33 1.75 -21.66 -19.92
CA GLU A 33 1.80 -21.11 -18.57
C GLU A 33 0.43 -21.38 -17.92
N SER A 34 0.43 -21.95 -16.72
CA SER A 34 -0.81 -22.18 -15.98
C SER A 34 -1.30 -20.86 -15.40
N HIS A 35 -1.84 -20.00 -16.25
CA HIS A 35 -2.31 -18.67 -15.86
C HIS A 35 -3.34 -18.79 -14.74
N ALA A 36 -3.09 -18.09 -13.63
CA ALA A 36 -3.83 -18.30 -12.39
C ALA A 36 -5.32 -17.96 -12.57
N SER A 37 -6.19 -18.84 -12.08
CA SER A 37 -7.64 -18.63 -12.03
C SER A 37 -8.09 -18.68 -10.57
N GLY A 38 -8.98 -17.77 -10.18
CA GLY A 38 -9.36 -17.61 -8.78
C GLY A 38 -9.83 -16.20 -8.44
N MET A 39 -10.01 -15.96 -7.15
CA MET A 39 -10.39 -14.66 -6.59
C MET A 39 -9.15 -13.94 -6.06
N LEU A 40 -8.86 -12.76 -6.60
CA LEU A 40 -7.92 -11.79 -6.06
C LEU A 40 -8.71 -10.73 -5.27
N GLN A 41 -8.21 -10.32 -4.11
CA GLN A 41 -8.83 -9.28 -3.29
C GLN A 41 -7.79 -8.26 -2.86
N LYS A 42 -8.03 -6.97 -3.13
CA LYS A 42 -7.34 -5.84 -2.50
C LYS A 42 -8.11 -5.51 -1.22
N MET A 43 -7.45 -5.58 -0.07
CA MET A 43 -8.09 -5.38 1.23
C MET A 43 -7.39 -4.28 2.02
N ILE A 44 -8.17 -3.43 2.70
CA ILE A 44 -7.67 -2.37 3.60
C ILE A 44 -8.01 -2.69 5.05
N VAL A 45 -7.41 -1.95 6.00
CA VAL A 45 -7.72 -2.11 7.42
C VAL A 45 -9.09 -1.49 7.73
N GLN A 46 -10.03 -2.32 8.19
CA GLN A 46 -11.31 -1.86 8.74
C GLN A 46 -11.14 -1.29 10.14
N ASN A 47 -10.36 -1.97 10.99
CA ASN A 47 -9.90 -1.52 12.31
C ASN A 47 -8.81 -2.48 12.80
N GLY A 48 -8.15 -2.14 13.91
CA GLY A 48 -7.13 -3.00 14.49
C GLY A 48 -6.54 -2.44 15.76
N ILE A 49 -5.60 -3.20 16.34
CA ILE A 49 -4.81 -2.80 17.51
C ILE A 49 -3.33 -3.00 17.18
N VAL A 50 -2.54 -1.95 17.41
CA VAL A 50 -1.07 -1.99 17.36
C VAL A 50 -0.55 -1.89 18.80
N THR A 51 0.38 -2.77 19.16
CA THR A 51 1.11 -2.71 20.43
C THR A 51 2.59 -2.52 20.15
N MET A 52 3.18 -1.50 20.76
CA MET A 52 4.63 -1.29 20.80
C MET A 52 5.11 -1.49 22.23
N SER A 53 6.24 -2.20 22.39
CA SER A 53 6.96 -2.32 23.66
C SER A 53 8.32 -1.68 23.47
N LEU A 54 8.57 -0.55 24.12
CA LEU A 54 9.77 0.28 23.94
C LEU A 54 10.65 0.24 25.19
N ASP A 55 11.95 0.13 25.00
CA ASP A 55 12.95 0.30 26.04
C ASP A 55 13.21 1.81 26.21
N VAL A 56 12.55 2.41 27.20
CA VAL A 56 12.59 3.87 27.36
C VAL A 56 13.86 4.37 28.03
N ASP A 57 14.64 3.49 28.66
CA ASP A 57 15.93 3.85 29.24
C ASP A 57 17.01 3.96 28.15
N GLN A 58 16.96 3.07 27.15
CA GLN A 58 17.77 3.23 25.93
C GLN A 58 17.39 4.48 25.11
N LEU A 59 16.16 4.98 25.22
CA LEU A 59 15.71 6.23 24.60
C LEU A 59 16.04 7.48 25.42
N SER A 60 15.96 7.42 26.77
CA SER A 60 16.26 8.53 27.69
C SER A 60 17.76 8.77 27.90
N ALA A 61 18.57 7.73 27.76
CA ALA A 61 20.01 7.71 28.07
C ALA A 61 20.34 8.06 29.54
N ASP A 62 19.46 7.70 30.48
CA ASP A 62 19.67 7.96 31.93
C ASP A 62 20.74 7.07 32.59
N GLY A 63 21.21 6.03 31.91
CA GLY A 63 22.24 5.12 32.40
C GLY A 63 21.73 4.00 33.33
N SER A 64 20.40 3.78 33.40
CA SER A 64 19.81 2.62 34.05
C SER A 64 20.35 1.30 33.48
N LEU A 65 20.74 0.36 34.35
CA LEU A 65 21.20 -0.98 33.97
C LEU A 65 20.04 -1.99 33.79
N ALA A 66 18.80 -1.59 34.06
CA ALA A 66 17.63 -2.46 34.02
C ALA A 66 16.57 -1.86 33.09
N ALA A 67 16.40 -2.46 31.90
CA ALA A 67 15.51 -1.97 30.85
C ALA A 67 14.07 -1.73 31.35
N LYS A 68 13.68 -0.46 31.47
CA LYS A 68 12.29 -0.06 31.66
C LYS A 68 11.54 -0.20 30.33
N ILE A 69 10.68 -1.21 30.25
CA ILE A 69 9.80 -1.41 29.09
C ILE A 69 8.49 -0.65 29.28
N GLU A 70 8.19 0.28 28.39
CA GLU A 70 6.89 0.95 28.27
C GLU A 70 6.06 0.29 27.19
N GLN A 71 4.81 -0.08 27.51
CA GLN A 71 3.86 -0.62 26.54
C GLN A 71 2.91 0.48 26.07
N LEU A 72 2.90 0.70 24.75
CA LEU A 72 2.03 1.64 24.08
C LEU A 72 0.99 0.87 23.26
N HIS A 73 -0.28 1.20 23.46
CA HIS A 73 -1.40 0.61 22.74
C HIS A 73 -2.10 1.67 21.88
N PHE A 74 -2.33 1.32 20.62
CA PHE A 74 -2.98 2.17 19.65
C PHE A 74 -4.15 1.41 19.02
N ASN A 75 -5.29 2.09 18.88
CA ASN A 75 -6.30 1.68 17.92
C ASN A 75 -5.82 2.09 16.53
N VAL A 76 -6.11 1.30 15.51
CA VAL A 76 -5.91 1.70 14.12
C VAL A 76 -7.14 2.47 13.64
N ALA A 77 -6.93 3.62 13.00
CA ALA A 77 -8.00 4.39 12.38
C ALA A 77 -8.69 3.54 11.30
N GLY A 78 -10.03 3.51 11.31
CA GLY A 78 -10.79 2.75 10.33
C GLY A 78 -10.60 3.26 8.90
N ASN A 79 -10.78 2.37 7.93
CA ASN A 79 -10.57 2.63 6.50
C ASN A 79 -9.14 3.12 6.18
N SER A 80 -8.15 2.61 6.92
CA SER A 80 -6.72 2.89 6.69
C SER A 80 -6.19 2.08 5.51
N PHE A 81 -5.60 2.76 4.52
CA PHE A 81 -4.99 2.19 3.31
C PHE A 81 -3.62 1.54 3.56
N PHE A 82 -3.50 0.74 4.63
CA PHE A 82 -2.46 -0.28 4.71
C PHE A 82 -3.02 -1.50 3.98
N SER A 83 -2.79 -1.54 2.67
CA SER A 83 -3.44 -2.50 1.78
C SER A 83 -2.71 -3.84 1.74
N VAL A 84 -3.44 -4.94 1.58
CA VAL A 84 -2.90 -6.28 1.29
C VAL A 84 -3.62 -6.92 0.12
N LEU A 85 -2.88 -7.73 -0.63
CA LEU A 85 -3.42 -8.61 -1.66
C LEU A 85 -3.62 -10.02 -1.09
N VAL A 86 -4.80 -10.60 -1.31
CA VAL A 86 -5.15 -11.98 -0.96
C VAL A 86 -5.63 -12.69 -2.22
N PHE A 87 -5.12 -13.89 -2.52
CA PHE A 87 -5.55 -14.68 -3.68
C PHE A 87 -5.91 -16.11 -3.27
N ASN A 88 -7.15 -16.51 -3.54
CA ASN A 88 -7.75 -17.77 -3.09
C ASN A 88 -7.44 -18.02 -1.60
N ASP A 89 -7.88 -17.11 -0.74
CA ASP A 89 -7.72 -17.12 0.73
C ASP A 89 -6.27 -17.07 1.25
N LEU A 90 -5.27 -16.99 0.37
CA LEU A 90 -3.85 -16.92 0.73
C LEU A 90 -3.30 -15.50 0.56
N LEU A 91 -2.69 -14.96 1.61
CA LEU A 91 -1.95 -13.70 1.55
C LEU A 91 -0.90 -13.74 0.42
N ARG A 92 -0.81 -12.66 -0.34
CA ARG A 92 0.25 -12.40 -1.34
C ARG A 92 1.24 -11.34 -0.84
N GLY A 93 0.77 -10.40 -0.02
CA GLY A 93 1.61 -9.46 0.71
C GLY A 93 0.95 -8.08 0.85
N PRO A 94 1.56 -7.18 1.63
CA PRO A 94 1.16 -5.78 1.70
C PRO A 94 1.63 -4.97 0.49
N GLU A 95 0.80 -4.03 0.06
CA GLU A 95 1.12 -2.99 -0.91
C GLU A 95 1.59 -1.72 -0.19
N GLN A 96 2.22 -0.79 -0.92
CA GLN A 96 2.60 0.51 -0.34
C GLN A 96 1.36 1.22 0.19
N GLY A 97 1.48 1.78 1.40
CA GLY A 97 0.33 2.32 2.10
C GLY A 97 0.61 2.54 3.59
N SER A 98 -0.35 3.07 4.32
CA SER A 98 -0.17 3.33 5.75
C SER A 98 -1.46 3.23 6.56
N MET A 99 -1.29 3.00 7.86
CA MET A 99 -2.38 3.03 8.83
C MET A 99 -2.12 4.08 9.92
N THR A 100 -3.13 4.89 10.23
CA THR A 100 -3.02 5.91 11.29
C THR A 100 -3.23 5.28 12.65
N LEU A 101 -2.35 5.61 13.60
CA LEU A 101 -2.35 5.06 14.96
C LEU A 101 -2.96 6.07 15.94
N ILE A 102 -4.07 5.69 16.56
CA ILE A 102 -4.79 6.48 17.55
C ILE A 102 -4.37 5.98 18.95
N PRO A 103 -3.62 6.76 19.74
CA PRO A 103 -3.17 6.32 21.07
C PRO A 103 -4.36 6.12 22.01
N GLN A 104 -4.39 4.98 22.73
CA GLN A 104 -5.45 4.70 23.71
C GLN A 104 -5.28 5.51 25.01
N GLN A 105 -4.06 5.96 25.30
CA GLN A 105 -3.67 6.70 26.50
C GLN A 105 -2.63 7.78 26.11
N PRO A 106 -2.51 8.91 26.84
CA PRO A 106 -1.47 9.89 26.59
C PRO A 106 -0.08 9.24 26.69
N THR A 107 0.72 9.32 25.63
CA THR A 107 2.04 8.65 25.59
C THR A 107 3.02 9.32 26.56
N VAL A 108 3.65 8.55 27.44
CA VAL A 108 4.59 9.08 28.45
C VAL A 108 5.87 9.61 27.79
N LEU A 109 6.15 9.15 26.57
CA LEU A 109 7.20 9.62 25.65
C LEU A 109 7.13 11.10 25.23
N SER A 110 6.14 11.86 25.68
CA SER A 110 5.95 13.28 25.34
C SER A 110 7.14 14.19 25.70
N SER A 111 8.10 13.71 26.48
CA SER A 111 9.36 14.39 26.83
C SER A 111 10.54 14.09 25.89
N LEU A 112 10.43 13.11 24.99
CA LEU A 112 11.49 12.80 24.03
C LEU A 112 11.53 13.84 22.89
N PRO A 113 12.72 14.21 22.37
CA PRO A 113 12.83 15.17 21.27
C PRO A 113 12.24 14.61 19.97
N GLY A 114 11.60 15.49 19.20
CA GLY A 114 10.97 15.12 17.92
C GLY A 114 9.56 15.70 17.76
N PRO A 115 8.82 15.27 16.74
CA PRO A 115 7.41 15.61 16.54
C PRO A 115 6.50 14.74 17.43
N SER A 116 5.19 14.69 17.15
CA SER A 116 4.22 14.27 18.17
C SER A 116 3.97 12.76 18.19
N TRP A 117 4.35 12.12 19.31
CA TRP A 117 4.01 10.73 19.65
C TRP A 117 2.49 10.42 19.68
N ASN A 118 1.64 11.43 19.66
CA ASN A 118 0.18 11.28 19.58
C ASN A 118 -0.37 11.33 18.14
N ARG A 119 0.50 11.34 17.12
CA ARG A 119 0.14 11.45 15.69
C ARG A 119 0.96 10.49 14.84
N LEU A 120 0.99 9.22 15.22
CA LEU A 120 1.80 8.22 14.53
C LEU A 120 1.04 7.58 13.37
N LEU A 121 1.78 7.17 12.34
CA LEU A 121 1.34 6.19 11.36
C LEU A 121 2.34 5.02 11.29
N LEU A 122 1.85 3.87 10.85
CA LEU A 122 2.65 2.72 10.46
C LEU A 122 2.55 2.57 8.94
N GLU A 123 3.67 2.75 8.24
CA GLU A 123 3.77 2.74 6.78
C GLU A 123 4.43 1.45 6.28
N LYS A 124 3.94 0.91 5.17
CA LYS A 124 4.65 -0.06 4.31
C LYS A 124 5.56 0.70 3.35
N LEU A 125 6.87 0.53 3.51
CA LEU A 125 7.87 1.19 2.68
C LEU A 125 7.95 0.57 1.27
N PRO A 126 8.43 1.32 0.26
CA PRO A 126 8.74 0.79 -1.06
C PRO A 126 9.75 -0.37 -1.00
N SER A 127 9.56 -1.37 -1.86
CA SER A 127 10.49 -2.48 -2.02
C SER A 127 11.87 -1.98 -2.45
N GLY A 128 12.87 -2.10 -1.58
CA GLY A 128 14.24 -1.65 -1.84
C GLY A 128 14.81 -0.70 -0.79
N GLU A 129 13.99 -0.08 0.07
CA GLU A 129 14.47 0.85 1.11
C GLU A 129 15.18 0.19 2.32
N GLY A 130 15.49 -1.10 2.24
CA GLY A 130 16.23 -1.87 3.26
C GLY A 130 15.41 -2.27 4.49
N PHE A 131 14.30 -1.57 4.75
CA PHE A 131 13.30 -1.90 5.75
C PHE A 131 11.93 -2.07 5.08
N ASP A 132 11.05 -2.83 5.72
CA ASP A 132 9.74 -3.16 5.15
C ASP A 132 8.62 -2.26 5.71
N LEU A 133 8.67 -1.92 7.01
CA LEU A 133 7.76 -0.95 7.63
C LEU A 133 8.50 0.18 8.35
N ALA A 134 7.84 1.31 8.55
CA ALA A 134 8.30 2.42 9.39
C ALA A 134 7.19 3.00 10.28
N VAL A 135 7.55 3.44 11.49
CA VAL A 135 6.70 4.24 12.37
C VAL A 135 7.10 5.71 12.23
N ARG A 136 6.16 6.55 11.77
CA ARG A 136 6.42 7.98 11.46
C ARG A 136 5.41 8.92 12.12
N ASP A 137 5.76 10.19 12.27
CA ASP A 137 4.77 11.26 12.52
C ASP A 137 3.98 11.55 11.24
N ALA A 138 2.66 11.44 11.33
CA ALA A 138 1.73 11.54 10.20
C ALA A 138 1.59 12.96 9.62
N LYS A 139 2.17 14.00 10.26
CA LYS A 139 2.14 15.39 9.76
C LYS A 139 3.45 15.78 9.07
N THR A 140 4.58 15.25 9.53
CA THR A 140 5.92 15.68 9.10
C THR A 140 6.67 14.62 8.31
N GLY A 141 6.25 13.36 8.34
CA GLY A 141 6.97 12.23 7.72
C GLY A 141 8.23 11.80 8.49
N PHE A 142 8.52 12.46 9.62
CA PHE A 142 9.66 12.14 10.49
C PHE A 142 9.60 10.69 10.94
N THR A 143 10.69 9.96 10.75
CA THR A 143 10.79 8.54 11.04
C THR A 143 11.27 8.35 12.48
N PHE A 144 10.45 7.77 13.36
CA PHE A 144 10.92 7.37 14.69
C PHE A 144 11.67 6.04 14.62
N PHE A 145 11.02 5.03 14.02
CA PHE A 145 11.56 3.67 13.98
C PHE A 145 11.38 3.03 12.61
N ASN A 146 12.37 2.24 12.20
CA ASN A 146 12.22 1.25 11.15
C ASN A 146 11.81 -0.08 11.78
N VAL A 147 11.04 -0.92 11.08
CA VAL A 147 10.65 -2.25 11.55
C VAL A 147 11.36 -3.33 10.73
N GLN A 148 11.91 -4.32 11.43
CA GLN A 148 12.57 -5.46 10.82
C GLN A 148 12.24 -6.79 11.52
N GLY A 149 12.25 -7.88 10.76
CA GLY A 149 12.13 -9.24 11.28
C GLY A 149 10.73 -9.62 11.76
N HIS A 150 9.72 -8.85 11.34
CA HIS A 150 8.32 -9.23 11.50
C HIS A 150 7.90 -10.32 10.52
N GLN A 151 6.79 -10.98 10.85
CA GLN A 151 6.13 -11.98 10.02
C GLN A 151 4.67 -11.59 9.87
N TYR A 152 4.18 -11.63 8.63
CA TYR A 152 2.76 -11.48 8.31
C TYR A 152 2.08 -12.86 8.36
N ASP A 153 0.91 -12.90 8.97
CA ASP A 153 0.00 -14.04 8.97
C ASP A 153 -1.42 -13.54 8.64
N TYR A 154 -2.23 -14.40 8.03
CA TYR A 154 -3.58 -14.03 7.59
C TYR A 154 -4.57 -15.19 7.75
N ASP A 155 -5.59 -14.97 8.57
CA ASP A 155 -6.75 -15.85 8.63
C ASP A 155 -7.87 -15.32 7.72
N ALA A 156 -8.15 -16.04 6.63
CA ALA A 156 -9.24 -15.72 5.71
C ALA A 156 -10.63 -15.82 6.35
N THR A 157 -10.81 -16.66 7.38
CA THR A 157 -12.10 -16.85 8.07
C THR A 157 -12.51 -15.59 8.82
N GLY A 158 -11.60 -15.02 9.61
CA GLY A 158 -11.78 -13.75 10.31
C GLY A 158 -11.44 -12.51 9.49
N GLN A 159 -10.92 -12.67 8.27
CA GLN A 159 -10.27 -11.61 7.48
C GLN A 159 -9.22 -10.85 8.29
N LEU A 160 -8.45 -11.58 9.11
CA LEU A 160 -7.57 -11.02 10.13
C LEU A 160 -6.11 -11.05 9.68
N LEU A 161 -5.53 -9.87 9.43
CA LEU A 161 -4.10 -9.69 9.22
C LEU A 161 -3.42 -9.56 10.59
N THR A 162 -2.46 -10.44 10.88
CA THR A 162 -1.65 -10.36 12.09
C THR A 162 -0.18 -10.16 11.73
N VAL A 163 0.50 -9.29 12.46
CA VAL A 163 1.95 -9.10 12.35
C VAL A 163 2.60 -9.31 13.70
N THR A 164 3.53 -10.26 13.75
CA THR A 164 4.30 -10.62 14.96
C THR A 164 5.79 -10.47 14.69
N GLY A 165 6.64 -10.68 15.70
CA GLY A 165 8.09 -10.76 15.53
C GLY A 165 8.84 -9.41 15.43
N GLY A 166 8.16 -8.34 14.99
CA GLY A 166 8.74 -7.05 14.64
C GLY A 166 9.64 -6.44 15.71
N LYS A 167 10.83 -6.00 15.27
CA LYS A 167 11.79 -5.22 16.07
C LYS A 167 11.68 -3.76 15.66
N LEU A 168 11.59 -2.86 16.63
CA LEU A 168 11.69 -1.41 16.40
C LEU A 168 13.16 -1.02 16.45
N LEU A 169 13.67 -0.50 15.35
CA LEU A 169 15.05 -0.05 15.20
C LEU A 169 15.10 1.48 15.13
N LEU A 170 16.00 2.12 15.87
CA LEU A 170 16.12 3.57 15.92
C LEU A 170 16.45 4.13 14.54
N SER A 171 15.62 5.03 14.00
CA SER A 171 15.91 5.62 12.69
C SER A 171 17.15 6.53 12.75
N LYS A 172 17.83 6.71 11.60
CA LYS A 172 18.94 7.68 11.45
C LYS A 172 18.51 9.12 11.71
N GLU A 173 17.23 9.43 11.52
CA GLU A 173 16.65 10.75 11.76
C GLU A 173 16.44 10.99 13.26
N PHE A 174 15.83 10.01 13.95
CA PHE A 174 15.57 10.10 15.38
C PHE A 174 16.85 9.97 16.22
N ALA A 175 17.81 9.13 15.80
CA ALA A 175 19.15 9.06 16.38
C ALA A 175 19.85 10.44 16.39
N ARG A 176 19.72 11.23 15.31
CA ARG A 176 20.25 12.60 15.24
C ARG A 176 19.48 13.56 16.15
N ALA A 177 18.15 13.47 16.19
CA ALA A 177 17.32 14.30 17.07
C ALA A 177 17.59 14.04 18.58
N LEU A 178 17.99 12.82 18.92
CA LEU A 178 18.47 12.43 20.26
C LEU A 178 19.93 12.86 20.55
N GLY A 179 20.64 13.45 19.59
CA GLY A 179 22.06 13.77 19.71
C GLY A 179 23.02 12.57 19.67
N ARG A 180 22.52 11.38 19.30
CA ARG A 180 23.21 10.08 19.35
C ARG A 180 23.22 9.40 17.97
N PRO A 181 23.85 9.99 16.93
CA PRO A 181 23.79 9.46 15.56
C PRO A 181 24.47 8.09 15.39
N SER A 182 25.32 7.67 16.34
CA SER A 182 25.90 6.33 16.44
C SER A 182 24.88 5.23 16.71
N ASP A 183 23.75 5.58 17.32
CA ASP A 183 22.77 4.62 17.84
C ASP A 183 21.73 4.26 16.77
N ALA A 184 21.87 4.79 15.55
CA ALA A 184 21.02 4.43 14.42
C ALA A 184 21.04 2.92 14.15
N ASP A 185 19.90 2.39 13.74
CA ASP A 185 19.64 0.98 13.47
C ASP A 185 19.77 0.05 14.72
N SER A 186 20.00 0.61 15.93
CA SER A 186 19.95 -0.13 17.20
C SER A 186 18.52 -0.51 17.61
N MET A 187 18.36 -1.61 18.34
CA MET A 187 17.05 -2.13 18.76
C MET A 187 16.53 -1.38 19.99
N MET A 188 15.40 -0.67 19.81
CA MET A 188 14.73 0.13 20.84
C MET A 188 13.43 -0.52 21.35
N GLY A 189 13.01 -1.64 20.77
CA GLY A 189 11.79 -2.31 21.19
C GLY A 189 11.23 -3.33 20.22
N ARG A 190 9.94 -3.63 20.38
CA ARG A 190 9.17 -4.59 19.58
C ARG A 190 7.82 -4.01 19.19
N ILE A 191 7.30 -4.45 18.05
CA ILE A 191 5.97 -4.09 17.55
C ILE A 191 5.24 -5.34 17.07
N SER A 192 3.94 -5.39 17.34
CA SER A 192 3.01 -6.37 16.80
C SER A 192 1.64 -5.75 16.62
N PHE A 193 0.86 -6.24 15.65
CA PHE A 193 -0.50 -5.76 15.44
C PHE A 193 -1.44 -6.85 14.93
N GLY A 194 -2.74 -6.65 15.18
CA GLY A 194 -3.82 -7.41 14.56
C GLY A 194 -4.82 -6.44 13.97
N ALA A 195 -5.19 -6.63 12.70
CA ALA A 195 -6.09 -5.77 11.95
C ALA A 195 -7.16 -6.60 11.24
N VAL A 196 -8.43 -6.27 11.50
CA VAL A 196 -9.56 -6.79 10.72
C VAL A 196 -9.52 -6.08 9.38
N MET A 197 -9.42 -6.85 8.32
CA MET A 197 -9.36 -6.37 6.94
C MET A 197 -10.76 -6.38 6.32
N GLN A 198 -10.98 -5.50 5.35
CA GLN A 198 -12.16 -5.53 4.49
C GLN A 198 -11.73 -5.42 3.03
N PRO A 199 -12.36 -6.15 2.10
CA PRO A 199 -12.10 -5.98 0.68
C PRO A 199 -12.56 -4.60 0.22
N ILE A 200 -11.81 -3.98 -0.69
CA ILE A 200 -12.20 -2.80 -1.48
C ILE A 200 -12.29 -3.11 -2.97
N GLU A 201 -11.64 -4.20 -3.38
CA GLU A 201 -11.69 -4.76 -4.73
C GLU A 201 -11.76 -6.29 -4.62
N ILE A 202 -12.65 -6.92 -5.37
CA ILE A 202 -12.80 -8.37 -5.48
C ILE A 202 -12.79 -8.74 -6.97
N THR A 203 -11.65 -9.21 -7.45
CA THR A 203 -11.36 -9.47 -8.85
C THR A 203 -11.36 -10.96 -9.16
N GLN A 204 -12.27 -11.38 -10.04
CA GLN A 204 -12.33 -12.75 -10.56
C GLN A 204 -11.39 -12.89 -11.76
N LEU A 205 -10.31 -13.64 -11.56
CA LEU A 205 -9.36 -14.02 -12.60
C LEU A 205 -9.77 -15.35 -13.23
N ALA A 206 -9.69 -15.44 -14.55
CA ALA A 206 -9.74 -16.68 -15.30
C ALA A 206 -8.64 -16.68 -16.37
N ASN A 207 -7.74 -17.66 -16.29
CA ASN A 207 -6.49 -17.72 -17.04
C ASN A 207 -5.69 -16.41 -16.97
N GLY A 208 -5.51 -15.85 -15.76
CA GLY A 208 -4.76 -14.62 -15.53
C GLY A 208 -5.45 -13.33 -15.97
N GLU A 209 -6.56 -13.41 -16.72
CA GLU A 209 -7.34 -12.26 -17.17
C GLU A 209 -8.46 -11.93 -16.18
N THR A 210 -8.62 -10.65 -15.86
CA THR A 210 -9.81 -10.13 -15.15
C THR A 210 -11.06 -10.36 -15.99
N LYS A 211 -12.07 -11.04 -15.40
CA LYS A 211 -13.39 -11.22 -16.01
C LYS A 211 -14.42 -10.27 -15.40
N THR A 212 -14.40 -10.15 -14.08
CA THR A 212 -15.26 -9.24 -13.32
C THR A 212 -14.46 -8.73 -12.13
N MET A 213 -14.67 -7.47 -11.75
CA MET A 213 -14.20 -6.89 -10.51
C MET A 213 -15.39 -6.27 -9.78
N VAL A 214 -15.45 -6.40 -8.46
CA VAL A 214 -16.51 -5.80 -7.63
C VAL A 214 -15.86 -4.94 -6.56
N MET A 215 -16.28 -3.69 -6.45
CA MET A 215 -15.92 -2.81 -5.34
C MET A 215 -17.07 -2.84 -4.32
N PRO A 216 -16.97 -3.60 -3.23
CA PRO A 216 -18.01 -3.60 -2.19
C PRO A 216 -18.08 -2.23 -1.49
N PRO A 217 -19.23 -1.88 -0.89
CA PRO A 217 -19.33 -0.67 -0.08
C PRO A 217 -18.45 -0.79 1.17
N LEU A 218 -17.76 0.29 1.54
CA LEU A 218 -16.95 0.33 2.75
C LEU A 218 -17.82 0.11 4.01
N ARG A 219 -17.24 -0.50 5.05
CA ARG A 219 -17.89 -0.60 6.37
C ARG A 219 -17.73 0.74 7.12
N GLY A 220 -18.63 1.66 6.81
CA GLY A 220 -18.53 3.06 7.19
C GLY A 220 -18.40 3.91 5.92
N SER A 221 -17.90 5.13 6.07
CA SER A 221 -17.73 6.08 4.97
C SER A 221 -16.28 6.22 4.53
N ALA A 222 -16.04 6.58 3.26
CA ALA A 222 -14.69 6.91 2.78
C ALA A 222 -14.22 8.28 3.32
N GLY A 223 -15.15 9.12 3.76
CA GLY A 223 -14.91 10.44 4.33
C GLY A 223 -15.73 10.72 5.61
N PRO A 224 -15.89 11.98 6.01
CA PRO A 224 -16.64 12.34 7.22
C PRO A 224 -18.17 12.20 7.07
N ASP A 225 -18.67 12.16 5.84
CA ASP A 225 -20.10 12.13 5.51
C ASP A 225 -20.63 10.70 5.40
N ALA A 226 -21.93 10.48 5.65
CA ALA A 226 -22.54 9.16 5.55
C ALA A 226 -22.50 8.58 4.11
N PRO A 227 -22.44 7.25 3.93
CA PRO A 227 -22.41 6.63 2.61
C PRO A 227 -23.58 7.06 1.72
N VAL A 228 -23.30 7.29 0.44
CA VAL A 228 -24.30 7.71 -0.54
C VAL A 228 -25.26 6.55 -0.84
N PRO A 229 -26.58 6.77 -0.95
CA PRO A 229 -27.51 5.72 -1.37
C PRO A 229 -27.25 5.24 -2.80
N GLY A 230 -26.98 3.94 -2.96
CA GLY A 230 -26.58 3.35 -4.25
C GLY A 230 -25.08 3.09 -4.36
N PRO A 231 -24.59 2.74 -5.57
CA PRO A 231 -23.16 2.75 -5.90
C PRO A 231 -22.63 4.19 -6.04
N ASP A 232 -21.43 4.46 -5.53
CA ASP A 232 -20.79 5.80 -5.63
C ASP A 232 -19.27 5.64 -5.81
N VAL A 233 -18.80 5.77 -7.06
CA VAL A 233 -17.36 5.77 -7.41
C VAL A 233 -16.76 7.13 -7.06
N ILE A 234 -15.85 7.16 -6.10
CA ILE A 234 -14.99 8.34 -5.85
C ILE A 234 -13.56 8.04 -6.31
N VAL A 235 -12.91 9.01 -6.95
CA VAL A 235 -11.48 8.95 -7.27
C VAL A 235 -10.70 9.60 -6.14
N GLY A 236 -9.82 8.83 -5.50
CA GLY A 236 -8.96 9.33 -4.42
C GLY A 236 -7.63 9.88 -4.92
N VAL A 237 -7.05 9.24 -5.94
CA VAL A 237 -5.73 9.59 -6.49
C VAL A 237 -5.77 9.47 -8.01
N ILE A 238 -5.10 10.42 -8.69
CA ILE A 238 -4.66 10.26 -10.08
C ILE A 238 -3.22 9.72 -10.02
N GLU A 239 -3.02 8.51 -10.51
CA GLU A 239 -1.77 7.76 -10.33
C GLU A 239 -0.71 8.16 -11.37
N ASP A 240 -1.07 8.10 -12.66
CA ASP A 240 -0.19 8.41 -13.79
C ASP A 240 -1.01 8.80 -15.04
N VAL A 241 -0.34 9.32 -16.06
CA VAL A 241 -0.89 9.58 -17.40
C VAL A 241 -0.13 8.74 -18.42
N GLU A 242 -0.71 7.62 -18.85
CA GLU A 242 -0.08 6.73 -19.83
C GLU A 242 -0.36 7.20 -21.26
N GLN A 243 0.69 7.23 -22.09
CA GLN A 243 0.60 7.54 -23.50
C GLN A 243 0.58 6.26 -24.34
N PHE A 244 -0.55 6.02 -24.99
CA PHE A 244 -0.76 4.92 -25.92
C PHE A 244 -0.35 5.29 -27.35
N GLY A 245 -0.64 4.42 -28.31
CA GLY A 245 -0.32 4.60 -29.72
C GLY A 245 -0.81 5.93 -30.30
N SER A 246 -0.12 6.39 -31.34
CA SER A 246 -0.47 7.59 -32.10
C SER A 246 -0.96 7.25 -33.51
N THR A 247 -1.83 8.09 -34.05
CA THR A 247 -2.26 8.03 -35.45
C THR A 247 -2.37 9.44 -36.01
N GLN A 248 -1.63 9.71 -37.10
CA GLN A 248 -1.53 11.04 -37.71
C GLN A 248 -1.17 12.14 -36.69
N THR A 249 -2.14 12.99 -36.32
CA THR A 249 -2.01 14.10 -35.37
C THR A 249 -2.63 13.82 -33.99
N GLN A 250 -3.12 12.60 -33.78
CA GLN A 250 -3.75 12.15 -32.53
C GLN A 250 -2.83 11.20 -31.76
N VAL A 251 -2.96 11.24 -30.44
CA VAL A 251 -2.26 10.36 -29.49
C VAL A 251 -3.27 9.84 -28.48
N GLY A 252 -3.24 8.55 -28.18
CA GLY A 252 -4.02 7.99 -27.08
C GLY A 252 -3.41 8.41 -25.74
N LEU A 253 -4.23 8.93 -24.84
CA LEU A 253 -3.88 9.21 -23.45
C LEU A 253 -4.94 8.55 -22.57
N ALA A 254 -4.52 7.91 -21.48
CA ALA A 254 -5.42 7.55 -20.39
C ALA A 254 -4.81 7.97 -19.06
N ILE A 255 -5.65 8.12 -18.04
CA ILE A 255 -5.23 8.47 -16.68
C ILE A 255 -5.55 7.30 -15.75
N GLY A 256 -4.54 6.80 -15.05
CA GLY A 256 -4.71 5.82 -13.97
C GLY A 256 -5.33 6.48 -12.74
N THR A 257 -6.31 5.82 -12.11
CA THR A 257 -7.04 6.37 -10.96
C THR A 257 -7.28 5.33 -9.89
N ASP A 258 -6.77 5.54 -8.67
CA ASP A 258 -7.20 4.75 -7.51
C ASP A 258 -8.56 5.27 -7.03
N SER A 259 -9.51 4.35 -6.92
CA SER A 259 -10.92 4.66 -6.70
C SER A 259 -11.48 3.87 -5.52
N CYS A 260 -12.54 4.38 -4.90
CA CYS A 260 -13.24 3.75 -3.78
C CYS A 260 -14.76 3.80 -3.97
N ASN A 261 -15.45 2.84 -3.34
CA ASN A 261 -16.91 2.86 -3.23
C ASN A 261 -17.32 3.57 -1.93
N ASN A 262 -17.80 4.81 -2.04
CA ASN A 262 -18.36 5.57 -0.92
C ASN A 262 -19.90 5.40 -0.82
N GLY A 263 -20.45 4.50 -1.63
CA GLY A 263 -21.87 4.16 -1.66
C GLY A 263 -22.25 3.12 -0.62
N ASN A 264 -23.52 2.72 -0.63
CA ASN A 264 -24.04 1.63 0.19
C ASN A 264 -24.45 0.38 -0.60
N GLN A 265 -24.26 0.38 -1.92
CA GLN A 265 -24.37 -0.80 -2.79
C GLN A 265 -23.03 -1.10 -3.47
N PRO A 266 -22.74 -2.36 -3.88
CA PRO A 266 -21.56 -2.69 -4.67
C PRO A 266 -21.49 -1.94 -6.00
N ILE A 267 -20.28 -1.78 -6.52
CA ILE A 267 -20.01 -1.31 -7.88
C ILE A 267 -19.40 -2.47 -8.67
N ASP A 268 -20.05 -2.88 -9.74
CA ASP A 268 -19.61 -4.00 -10.57
C ASP A 268 -18.86 -3.51 -11.81
N TRP A 269 -17.58 -3.83 -11.92
CA TRP A 269 -16.72 -3.57 -13.08
C TRP A 269 -16.60 -4.83 -13.94
N PHE A 270 -17.43 -4.92 -14.98
CA PHE A 270 -17.36 -6.03 -15.94
C PHE A 270 -16.32 -5.80 -17.03
N ALA A 271 -15.72 -6.87 -17.56
CA ALA A 271 -14.87 -6.76 -18.74
C ALA A 271 -15.64 -6.20 -19.96
N LEU A 272 -14.99 -5.32 -20.74
CA LEU A 272 -15.52 -4.86 -22.03
C LEU A 272 -15.71 -6.07 -22.97
N ASN A 273 -16.75 -6.11 -23.81
CA ASN A 273 -17.67 -5.04 -24.22
C ASN A 273 -19.00 -4.96 -23.44
N ASN A 274 -19.06 -5.42 -22.18
CA ASN A 274 -20.26 -5.24 -21.37
C ASN A 274 -20.58 -3.74 -21.20
N THR A 275 -21.82 -3.34 -21.47
CA THR A 275 -22.28 -1.94 -21.35
C THR A 275 -22.54 -1.51 -19.92
N ASP A 276 -22.62 -2.45 -18.98
CA ASP A 276 -22.78 -2.21 -17.54
C ASP A 276 -21.41 -2.00 -16.85
N HIS A 277 -20.48 -1.34 -17.55
CA HIS A 277 -19.14 -1.02 -17.04
C HIS A 277 -19.14 0.43 -16.53
N PRO A 278 -18.85 0.67 -15.23
CA PRO A 278 -18.74 2.01 -14.67
C PRO A 278 -17.72 2.84 -15.43
N TYR A 279 -18.00 4.13 -15.58
CA TYR A 279 -17.13 5.02 -16.31
C TYR A 279 -16.76 6.23 -15.46
N VAL A 280 -15.46 6.47 -15.33
CA VAL A 280 -14.90 7.62 -14.63
C VAL A 280 -14.58 8.68 -15.69
N PRO A 281 -15.42 9.72 -15.88
CA PRO A 281 -15.20 10.71 -16.92
C PRO A 281 -14.03 11.62 -16.59
N GLN A 282 -13.19 11.92 -17.58
CA GLN A 282 -11.95 12.68 -17.42
C GLN A 282 -11.85 13.78 -18.47
N ASN A 283 -11.29 14.93 -18.07
CA ASN A 283 -10.98 16.04 -18.98
C ASN A 283 -9.48 16.33 -18.91
N LEU A 284 -8.78 16.15 -20.03
CA LEU A 284 -7.36 16.42 -20.15
C LEU A 284 -7.14 17.84 -20.66
N TYR A 285 -6.27 18.57 -19.98
CA TYR A 285 -5.87 19.92 -20.34
C TYR A 285 -4.33 20.01 -20.40
N ARG A 286 -3.80 20.89 -21.24
CA ARG A 286 -2.38 21.26 -21.24
C ARG A 286 -2.19 22.76 -21.24
N MET A 287 -1.02 23.19 -20.82
CA MET A 287 -0.49 24.51 -21.14
C MET A 287 0.20 24.46 -22.52
N SER A 288 0.01 25.48 -23.34
CA SER A 288 0.64 25.65 -24.66
C SER A 288 0.82 27.13 -25.00
N GLY A 289 1.43 27.42 -26.15
CA GLY A 289 1.66 28.80 -26.61
C GLY A 289 2.89 29.48 -25.98
N GLY A 290 3.41 30.48 -26.67
CA GLY A 290 4.69 31.11 -26.34
C GLY A 290 5.90 30.21 -26.58
N ALA A 291 7.09 30.71 -26.25
CA ALA A 291 8.33 29.93 -26.32
C ALA A 291 8.45 28.85 -25.23
N LEU A 292 7.58 28.89 -24.22
CA LEU A 292 7.64 28.05 -23.01
C LEU A 292 6.38 27.20 -22.76
N ASN A 293 5.44 27.15 -23.71
CA ASN A 293 4.16 26.43 -23.58
C ASN A 293 3.37 26.81 -22.32
N ASN A 294 3.27 28.10 -22.00
CA ASN A 294 2.65 28.59 -20.77
C ASN A 294 1.70 29.79 -20.94
N GLU A 295 1.36 30.16 -22.18
CA GLU A 295 0.51 31.33 -22.48
C GLU A 295 -0.99 30.99 -22.58
N ARG A 296 -1.33 29.73 -22.87
CA ARG A 296 -2.70 29.26 -23.12
C ARG A 296 -2.96 27.94 -22.40
N PHE A 297 -4.07 27.88 -21.66
CA PHE A 297 -4.63 26.63 -21.16
C PHE A 297 -5.64 26.10 -22.18
N GLU A 298 -5.50 24.86 -22.64
CA GLU A 298 -6.40 24.27 -23.63
C GLU A 298 -6.80 22.84 -23.27
N GLN A 299 -8.07 22.50 -23.50
CA GLN A 299 -8.55 21.12 -23.42
C GLN A 299 -8.03 20.32 -24.61
N VAL A 300 -7.44 19.16 -24.36
CA VAL A 300 -6.83 18.27 -25.36
C VAL A 300 -7.46 16.89 -25.44
N GLY A 301 -8.29 16.54 -24.46
CA GLY A 301 -9.06 15.32 -24.45
C GLY A 301 -10.27 15.43 -23.53
N GLN A 302 -11.31 14.70 -23.89
CA GLN A 302 -12.36 14.27 -22.99
C GLN A 302 -12.47 12.76 -23.18
N SER A 303 -12.61 12.05 -22.07
CA SER A 303 -13.08 10.67 -22.05
C SER A 303 -14.36 10.70 -21.21
#